data_AF-A0A930UXN0-F1
#
_entry.id   AF-A0A930UXN0-F1
#
_cell.length_a   1.000
_cell.length_b   1.000
_cell.length_c   1.000
_cell.angle_alpha   90.00
_cell.angle_beta   90.00
_cell.angle_gamma   90.00
#
_symmetry.space_group_name_H-M   'P 1'
#
loop_
_entity.id
_entity.type
_entity.pdbx_description
1 polymer ?
#
loop_
_entity_poly.entity_id
_entity_poly.type
_entity_poly.pdbx_seq_one_letter_code
_entity_poly.pdbx_strand_id
1 'polypeptide(L)'
;MKQFAEEMIQLGAIIKPAKEDEIIQAENILGYSFSSEYKDYLLYFGVISYEAVEVYGLGVPESSYLNILNFIAFYKDEGISLPLNSIPYLK
;
A
#
# COMPACT_ATOMS: atom_id res chain seq x y z
N MET A 1 13.22 8.77 -3.54
CA MET A 1 11.77 8.48 -3.56
C MET A 1 10.93 9.69 -3.93
N LYS A 2 11.02 10.83 -3.21
CA LYS A 2 10.26 12.04 -3.54
C LYS A 2 10.32 12.50 -5.01
N GLN A 3 11.53 12.65 -5.57
CA GLN A 3 11.70 13.04 -6.97
C GLN A 3 11.00 12.06 -7.94
N PHE A 4 11.13 10.75 -7.68
CA PHE A 4 10.49 9.73 -8.50
C PHE A 4 8.96 9.79 -8.42
N ALA A 5 8.39 10.08 -7.24
CA ALA A 5 6.96 10.30 -7.09
C ALA A 5 6.46 11.51 -7.91
N GLU A 6 7.25 12.60 -7.93
CA GLU A 6 6.95 13.78 -8.75
C GLU A 6 7.02 13.47 -10.25
N GLU A 7 8.02 12.70 -10.70
CA GLU A 7 8.15 12.24 -12.09
C GLU A 7 6.96 11.34 -12.50
N MET A 8 6.54 10.42 -11.65
CA MET A 8 5.37 9.56 -11.90
C MET A 8 4.08 10.37 -12.06
N ILE A 9 3.87 11.40 -11.22
CA ILE A 9 2.73 12.31 -11.37
C ILE A 9 2.78 13.03 -12.72
N GLN A 10 3.97 13.50 -13.15
CA GLN A 10 4.13 14.17 -14.45
C GLN A 10 3.83 13.24 -15.63
N LEU A 11 4.12 11.94 -15.49
CA LEU A 11 3.75 10.91 -16.48
C LEU A 11 2.25 10.57 -16.48
N GLY A 12 1.48 11.09 -15.51
CA GLY A 12 0.03 10.89 -15.39
C GLY A 12 -0.39 9.82 -14.39
N ALA A 13 0.52 9.32 -13.55
CA ALA A 13 0.17 8.40 -12.48
C ALA A 13 -0.62 9.11 -11.37
N ILE A 14 -1.58 8.40 -10.80
CA ILE A 14 -2.30 8.84 -9.61
C ILE A 14 -1.64 8.15 -8.41
N ILE A 15 -1.19 8.95 -7.45
CA ILE A 15 -0.65 8.47 -6.18
C ILE A 15 -1.44 9.04 -5.00
N LYS A 16 -1.44 8.32 -3.87
CA LYS A 16 -2.08 8.74 -2.62
C LYS A 16 -1.16 8.45 -1.45
N PRO A 17 -0.16 9.29 -1.18
CA PRO A 17 0.79 9.08 -0.09
C PRO A 17 0.08 8.88 1.25
N ALA A 18 0.54 7.88 2.00
CA ALA A 18 0.08 7.62 3.35
C ALA A 18 0.78 8.54 4.36
N LYS A 19 0.12 8.79 5.48
CA LYS A 19 0.72 9.46 6.63
C LYS A 19 1.40 8.45 7.56
N GLU A 20 2.33 8.93 8.37
CA GLU A 20 3.04 8.08 9.35
C GLU A 20 2.09 7.38 10.33
N ASP A 21 1.02 8.05 10.77
CA ASP A 21 0.02 7.48 11.68
C ASP A 21 -0.78 6.35 11.02
N GLU A 22 -1.11 6.46 9.73
CA GLU A 22 -1.75 5.38 8.96
C GLU A 22 -0.84 4.14 8.85
N ILE A 23 0.47 4.36 8.65
CA ILE A 23 1.47 3.28 8.58
C ILE A 23 1.59 2.58 9.93
N ILE A 24 1.74 3.33 11.02
CA ILE A 24 1.84 2.78 12.38
C ILE A 24 0.57 2.00 12.73
N GLN A 25 -0.61 2.52 12.39
CA GLN A 25 -1.87 1.83 12.61
C GLN A 25 -1.93 0.51 11.84
N ALA A 26 -1.47 0.47 10.59
CA ALA A 26 -1.43 -0.74 9.79
C ALA A 26 -0.46 -1.80 10.36
N GLU A 27 0.75 -1.40 10.77
CA GLU A 27 1.71 -2.30 11.45
C GLU A 27 1.11 -2.90 12.73
N ASN A 28 0.38 -2.08 13.52
CA ASN A 28 -0.30 -2.53 14.74
C ASN A 28 -1.44 -3.52 14.45
N ILE A 29 -2.24 -3.28 13.41
CA ILE A 29 -3.33 -4.18 13.00
C ILE A 29 -2.77 -5.54 12.55
N LEU A 30 -1.67 -5.51 11.80
CA LEU A 30 -1.05 -6.71 11.22
C LEU A 30 -0.15 -7.45 12.21
N GLY A 31 0.31 -6.79 13.27
CA GLY A 31 1.14 -7.39 14.31
C GLY A 31 2.61 -7.57 13.91
N TYR A 32 3.07 -6.86 12.89
CA TYR A 32 4.48 -6.87 12.46
C TYR A 32 4.89 -5.52 11.85
N SER A 33 6.19 -5.22 11.92
CA SER A 33 6.76 -4.01 11.33
C SER A 33 7.03 -4.19 9.84
N PHE A 34 6.82 -3.12 9.08
CA PHE A 34 7.18 -2.99 7.69
C PHE A 34 8.67 -2.67 7.53
N SER A 35 9.23 -3.11 6.41
CA SER A 35 10.59 -2.74 6.04
C SER A 35 10.71 -1.23 5.82
N SER A 36 11.93 -0.70 5.95
CA SER A 36 12.24 0.70 5.64
C SER A 36 11.80 1.08 4.22
N GLU A 37 12.07 0.21 3.26
CA GLU A 37 11.78 0.41 1.84
C GLU A 37 10.28 0.48 1.58
N TYR A 38 9.49 -0.36 2.28
CA TYR A 38 8.05 -0.32 2.12
C TYR A 38 7.44 0.92 2.77
N LYS A 39 7.96 1.35 3.93
CA LYS A 39 7.53 2.59 4.57
C LYS A 39 7.84 3.80 3.70
N ASP A 40 9.01 3.86 3.07
CA ASP A 40 9.34 4.89 2.09
C ASP A 40 8.37 4.87 0.91
N TYR A 41 8.06 3.69 0.35
CA TYR A 41 7.02 3.57 -0.68
C TYR A 41 5.67 4.15 -0.21
N LEU A 42 5.21 3.78 0.99
CA LEU A 42 3.92 4.26 1.51
C LEU A 42 3.90 5.77 1.72
N LEU A 43 5.00 6.34 2.24
CA LEU A 43 5.13 7.78 2.51
C LEU A 43 5.22 8.64 1.25
N TYR A 44 5.77 8.11 0.16
CA TYR A 44 5.97 8.88 -1.07
C TYR A 44 4.95 8.57 -2.16
N PHE A 45 4.36 7.38 -2.16
CA PHE A 45 3.40 6.91 -3.16
C PHE A 45 2.07 6.51 -2.51
N GLY A 46 2.14 5.68 -1.47
CA GLY A 46 0.98 5.11 -0.77
C GLY A 46 0.25 4.07 -1.62
N VAL A 47 -0.33 4.50 -2.74
CA VAL A 47 -0.79 3.63 -3.84
C VAL A 47 -0.30 4.23 -5.16
N ILE A 48 -0.23 3.42 -6.22
CA ILE A 48 0.04 3.90 -7.57
C ILE A 48 -1.04 3.33 -8.49
N SER A 49 -1.74 4.19 -9.23
CA SER A 49 -2.56 3.78 -10.37
C SER A 49 -2.02 4.45 -11.63
N TYR A 50 -1.55 3.64 -12.59
CA TYR A 50 -1.02 4.13 -13.86
C TYR A 50 -1.36 3.16 -14.99
N GLU A 51 -2.09 3.66 -15.99
CA GLU A 51 -2.59 2.87 -17.12
C GLU A 51 -3.28 1.56 -16.67
N ALA A 52 -2.71 0.40 -16.97
CA ALA A 52 -3.25 -0.92 -16.64
C ALA A 52 -2.65 -1.51 -15.35
N VAL A 53 -1.83 -0.75 -14.61
CA VAL A 53 -1.11 -1.24 -13.44
C VAL A 53 -1.56 -0.50 -12.20
N GLU A 54 -1.88 -1.26 -11.15
CA GLU A 54 -2.19 -0.73 -9.83
C GLU A 54 -1.34 -1.41 -8.76
N VAL A 55 -0.76 -0.59 -7.89
CA VAL A 55 0.06 -1.03 -6.77
C VAL A 55 -0.69 -0.69 -5.48
N TYR A 56 -0.94 -1.71 -4.68
CA TYR A 56 -1.66 -1.60 -3.41
C TYR A 56 -0.86 -0.82 -2.36
N GLY A 57 -1.54 -0.35 -1.32
CA GLY A 57 -0.90 0.20 -0.14
C GLY A 57 -1.85 0.96 0.78
N LEU A 58 -1.47 2.16 1.21
CA LEU A 58 -2.22 3.00 2.18
C LEU A 58 -2.43 4.42 1.63
N GLY A 59 -3.06 5.31 2.41
CA GLY A 59 -3.41 6.68 1.99
C GLY A 59 -4.73 6.79 1.21
N VAL A 60 -5.50 5.70 1.18
CA VAL A 60 -6.85 5.58 0.64
C VAL A 60 -7.79 5.01 1.71
N PRO A 61 -9.12 5.25 1.64
CA PRO A 61 -10.06 4.69 2.60
C PRO A 61 -9.90 3.17 2.77
N GLU A 62 -10.13 2.65 3.97
CA GLU A 62 -10.05 1.20 4.25
C GLU A 62 -10.99 0.38 3.35
N SER A 63 -12.12 0.94 2.90
CA SER A 63 -13.03 0.28 1.96
C SER A 63 -12.51 0.21 0.51
N SER A 64 -11.43 0.90 0.19
CA SER A 64 -10.82 0.86 -1.15
C SER A 64 -10.23 -0.52 -1.42
N TYR A 65 -10.43 -1.05 -2.62
CA TYR A 65 -9.75 -2.27 -3.05
C TYR A 65 -8.22 -2.07 -3.18
N LEU A 66 -7.75 -0.82 -3.27
CA LEU A 66 -6.32 -0.49 -3.28
C LEU A 66 -5.70 -0.51 -1.87
N ASN A 67 -6.54 -0.52 -0.82
CA ASN A 67 -6.06 -0.56 0.56
C ASN A 67 -5.53 -1.96 0.89
N ILE A 68 -4.28 -2.02 1.36
CA ILE A 68 -3.60 -3.28 1.63
C ILE A 68 -4.25 -4.09 2.76
N LEU A 69 -4.85 -3.43 3.75
CA LEU A 69 -5.53 -4.11 4.85
C LEU A 69 -6.82 -4.78 4.37
N ASN A 70 -7.56 -4.11 3.47
CA ASN A 70 -8.74 -4.70 2.83
C ASN A 70 -8.37 -5.92 1.98
N PHE A 71 -7.30 -5.82 1.19
CA PHE A 71 -6.81 -6.93 0.40
C PHE A 71 -6.43 -8.13 1.30
N ILE A 72 -5.66 -7.91 2.36
CA ILE A 72 -5.26 -8.97 3.29
C ILE A 72 -6.49 -9.59 3.98
N ALA A 73 -7.46 -8.76 4.39
CA ALA A 73 -8.70 -9.23 5.01
C ALA A 73 -9.52 -10.11 4.05
N PHE A 74 -9.69 -9.69 2.79
CA PHE A 74 -10.38 -10.46 1.76
C PHE A 74 -9.78 -11.88 1.61
N TYR A 75 -8.46 -12.00 1.46
CA TYR A 75 -7.82 -13.32 1.32
C TYR A 75 -7.97 -14.18 2.57
N LYS A 76 -7.89 -13.57 3.76
CA LYS A 76 -8.12 -14.28 5.02
C LYS A 76 -9.55 -14.82 5.11
N ASP A 77 -10.54 -14.03 4.70
CA ASP A 77 -11.95 -14.43 4.70
C ASP A 77 -12.24 -15.55 3.68
N GLU A 78 -11.53 -15.55 2.54
CA GLU A 78 -11.54 -16.63 1.55
C GLU A 78 -10.76 -17.89 1.98
N GLY A 79 -10.20 -17.91 3.21
CA GLY A 79 -9.43 -19.04 3.73
C GLY A 79 -8.06 -19.22 3.07
N ILE A 80 -7.56 -18.20 2.35
CA ILE A 80 -6.25 -18.22 1.71
C ILE A 80 -5.21 -17.67 2.69
N SER A 81 -4.25 -18.53 3.06
CA SER A 81 -3.12 -18.12 3.89
C SER A 81 -2.06 -17.42 3.04
N LEU A 82 -1.83 -16.13 3.30
CA LEU A 82 -0.64 -15.45 2.83
C LEU A 82 0.60 -15.92 3.62
N PRO A 83 1.80 -15.86 3.04
CA PRO A 83 3.03 -16.09 3.77
C PRO A 83 3.13 -15.16 5.00
N LEU A 84 3.76 -15.65 6.07
CA LEU A 84 3.90 -14.89 7.30
C LEU A 84 4.64 -13.57 7.06
N ASN A 85 4.10 -12.48 7.61
CA ASN A 85 4.64 -11.11 7.50
C ASN A 85 4.82 -10.60 6.06
N SER A 86 4.11 -11.20 5.10
CA SER A 86 4.17 -10.77 3.71
C SER A 86 3.15 -9.68 3.42
N ILE A 87 3.56 -8.76 2.55
CA ILE A 87 2.72 -7.71 2.00
C ILE A 87 2.53 -7.95 0.50
N PRO A 88 1.29 -8.14 0.03
CA PRO A 88 0.99 -8.23 -1.40
C PRO A 88 1.12 -6.86 -2.10
N TYR A 89 1.84 -6.78 -3.22
CA TYR A 89 2.21 -5.48 -3.82
C TYR A 89 1.42 -5.06 -5.05
N LEU A 90 1.04 -5.98 -5.94
CA LEU A 90 0.62 -5.62 -7.30
C LEU A 90 -0.69 -6.31 -7.70
N LYS A 91 -1.52 -5.60 -8.46
CA LYS A 91 -2.73 -6.11 -9.11
C LYS A 91 -2.51 -6.35 -10.60
#